data_AF-J0QSE7-F1
#
_entry.id   AF-J0QSE7-F1
#
_cell.length_a   1.000
_cell.length_b   1.000
_cell.length_c   1.000
_cell.angle_alpha   90.00
_cell.angle_beta   90.00
_cell.angle_gamma   90.00
#
_symmetry.space_group_name_H-M   'P 1'
#
loop_
_entity.id
_entity.type
_entity.pdbx_description
1 polymer ?
#
loop_
_entity_poly.entity_id
_entity_poly.type
_entity_poly.pdbx_seq_one_letter_code
_entity_poly.pdbx_strand_id
1 'polypeptide(L)'
;MRLSKNVKSIIFFMMILCLLSLVTVSISKVFHVPYCHSPIYVSTQDIAKPGQNSFTTSQIKNCLMQNGFRNIKRLRLDDKGIWRTLVEFEKCHFLISVDYSGAVSIQNERRKHDCF
;
A
#
# COMPACT_ATOMS: atom_id res chain seq x y z
N MET A 1 -42.83 29.92 25.05
CA MET A 1 -41.37 30.22 24.97
C MET A 1 -40.99 30.35 23.49
N ARG A 2 -40.80 31.57 22.97
CA ARG A 2 -40.58 31.84 21.53
C ARG A 2 -39.08 31.70 21.25
N LEU A 3 -38.67 30.55 20.74
CA LEU A 3 -37.27 30.32 20.36
C LEU A 3 -36.88 31.35 19.30
N SER A 4 -35.97 32.27 19.63
CA SER A 4 -35.57 33.36 18.74
C SER A 4 -34.97 32.75 17.46
N LYS A 5 -35.21 33.39 16.31
CA LYS A 5 -34.72 32.91 15.00
C LYS A 5 -33.21 32.62 15.03
N ASN A 6 -32.46 33.39 15.82
CA ASN A 6 -31.03 33.24 16.04
C ASN A 6 -30.68 31.89 16.69
N VAL A 7 -31.45 31.42 17.67
CA VAL A 7 -31.18 30.13 18.34
C VAL A 7 -31.47 28.95 17.41
N LYS A 8 -32.51 29.02 16.58
CA LYS A 8 -32.80 27.98 15.56
C LYS A 8 -31.68 27.88 14.52
N SER A 9 -31.14 29.02 14.09
CA SER A 9 -30.04 29.08 13.12
C SER A 9 -28.75 28.50 13.70
N ILE A 10 -28.43 28.82 14.96
CA ILE A 10 -27.26 28.25 15.66
C ILE A 10 -27.36 26.73 15.77
N ILE A 11 -28.53 26.19 16.13
CA ILE A 11 -28.75 24.74 16.22
C ILE A 11 -28.56 24.07 14.85
N PHE A 12 -29.07 24.68 13.78
CA PHE A 12 -28.92 24.16 12.42
C PHE A 12 -27.45 24.13 11.97
N PHE A 13 -26.68 25.19 12.25
CA PHE A 13 -25.24 25.23 11.96
C PHE A 13 -24.45 24.17 12.75
N MET A 14 -24.77 23.96 14.03
CA MET A 14 -24.12 22.93 14.86
C MET A 14 -24.43 21.51 14.36
N MET A 15 -25.66 21.25 13.90
CA MET A 15 -26.03 19.96 13.31
C MET A 15 -25.27 19.69 12.00
N ILE A 16 -25.09 20.70 11.14
CA ILE A 16 -24.32 20.57 9.90
C ILE A 16 -22.83 20.32 10.19
N LEU A 17 -22.25 21.03 11.17
CA LEU A 17 -20.86 20.82 11.60
C LEU A 17 -20.63 19.42 12.19
N CYS A 18 -21.62 18.89 12.90
CA CYS A 18 -21.60 17.53 13.44
C CYS A 18 -21.69 16.46 12.33
N LEU A 19 -22.52 16.70 11.31
CA LEU A 19 -22.65 15.81 10.14
C LEU A 19 -21.38 15.81 9.27
N LEU A 20 -20.72 16.96 9.10
CA LEU A 20 -19.42 17.08 8.42
C LEU A 20 -18.31 16.31 9.15
N SER A 21 -18.37 16.24 10.48
CA SER A 21 -17.38 15.53 11.31
C SER A 21 -17.57 14.00 11.29
N LEU A 22 -18.77 13.50 10.97
CA LEU A 22 -19.04 12.06 10.92
C LEU A 22 -18.51 11.41 9.63
N VAL A 23 -18.38 12.19 8.54
CA VAL A 23 -17.95 11.68 7.22
C VAL A 23 -16.44 11.41 7.16
N THR A 24 -15.61 12.05 7.98
CA THR A 24 -14.15 11.91 7.92
C THR A 24 -13.58 10.70 8.66
N VAL A 25 -14.36 9.99 9.47
CA VAL A 25 -13.85 8.86 10.27
C VAL A 25 -13.88 7.51 9.52
N SER A 26 -14.55 7.41 8.37
CA SER A 26 -14.93 6.10 7.82
C SER A 26 -14.10 5.53 6.65
N ILE A 27 -13.00 6.14 6.21
CA ILE A 27 -12.22 5.58 5.07
C ILE A 27 -10.83 5.04 5.47
N SER A 28 -10.36 5.29 6.68
CA SER A 28 -9.06 4.78 7.13
C SER A 28 -9.14 3.37 7.75
N LYS A 29 -9.94 2.46 7.19
CA LYS A 29 -9.56 1.04 7.36
C LYS A 29 -8.36 0.83 6.47
N VAL A 30 -7.18 1.18 6.99
CA VAL A 30 -5.91 0.62 6.55
C VAL A 30 -6.15 -0.87 6.46
N PHE A 31 -6.27 -1.38 5.23
CA PHE A 31 -6.53 -2.79 4.96
C PHE A 31 -5.29 -3.55 5.43
N HIS A 32 -5.21 -3.85 6.72
CA HIS A 32 -4.10 -4.60 7.28
C HIS A 32 -4.19 -6.03 6.74
N VAL A 33 -3.39 -6.28 5.71
CA VAL A 33 -3.28 -7.57 5.09
C VAL A 33 -2.22 -8.35 5.86
N PRO A 34 -2.58 -9.39 6.64
CA PRO A 34 -1.64 -10.04 7.57
C PRO A 34 -0.48 -10.75 6.86
N TYR A 35 -0.62 -11.00 5.54
CA TYR A 35 0.42 -11.61 4.73
C TYR A 35 1.37 -10.58 4.08
N CYS A 36 1.14 -9.29 4.27
CA CYS A 36 1.90 -8.23 3.61
C CYS A 36 2.80 -7.51 4.61
N HIS A 37 4.11 -7.65 4.43
CA HIS A 37 5.09 -6.92 5.22
C HIS A 37 5.52 -5.65 4.48
N SER A 38 5.99 -4.66 5.26
CA SER A 38 6.59 -3.45 4.72
C SER A 38 7.84 -3.78 3.90
N PRO A 39 8.14 -3.01 2.84
CA PRO A 39 9.33 -3.21 2.04
C PRO A 39 10.60 -2.97 2.87
N ILE A 40 11.52 -3.93 2.79
CA ILE A 40 12.87 -3.80 3.29
C ILE A 40 13.74 -3.38 2.10
N TYR A 41 14.32 -2.18 2.21
CA TYR A 41 15.25 -1.68 1.20
C TYR A 41 16.61 -2.38 1.39
N VAL A 42 17.06 -3.10 0.35
CA VAL A 42 18.35 -3.79 0.38
C VAL A 42 19.21 -3.28 -0.77
N SER A 43 20.31 -2.62 -0.43
CA SER A 43 21.15 -1.93 -1.40
C SER A 43 22.03 -2.85 -2.25
N THR A 44 22.18 -4.13 -1.91
CA THR A 44 23.32 -4.90 -2.44
C THR A 44 23.09 -6.41 -2.66
N GLN A 45 21.98 -7.00 -2.21
CA GLN A 45 21.75 -8.44 -2.44
C GLN A 45 20.27 -8.81 -2.36
N ASP A 46 19.83 -9.76 -3.19
CA ASP A 46 18.52 -10.39 -3.10
C ASP A 46 18.45 -11.22 -1.80
N ILE A 47 17.95 -10.63 -0.71
CA ILE A 47 17.78 -11.29 0.59
C ILE A 47 16.53 -12.19 0.63
N ALA A 48 15.76 -12.25 -0.47
CA ALA A 48 14.52 -13.03 -0.51
C ALA A 48 14.80 -14.52 -0.22
N LYS A 49 14.06 -15.06 0.75
CA LYS A 49 14.23 -16.45 1.19
C LYS A 49 13.52 -17.41 0.22
N PRO A 50 14.21 -18.40 -0.36
CA PRO A 50 13.54 -19.41 -1.17
C PRO A 50 12.60 -20.26 -0.29
N GLY A 51 11.52 -20.76 -0.87
CA GLY A 51 10.55 -21.59 -0.16
C GLY A 51 9.25 -21.79 -0.95
N GLN A 52 8.46 -22.79 -0.56
CA GLN A 52 7.18 -23.04 -1.23
C GLN A 52 6.19 -21.91 -0.93
N ASN A 53 5.86 -21.15 -1.96
CA ASN A 53 4.97 -20.01 -1.86
C ASN A 53 3.53 -20.43 -2.12
N SER A 54 2.63 -20.07 -1.20
CA SER A 54 1.20 -20.34 -1.31
C SER A 54 0.37 -19.11 -1.68
N PHE A 55 1.00 -17.95 -1.85
CA PHE A 55 0.30 -16.72 -2.22
C PHE A 55 -0.17 -16.77 -3.67
N THR A 56 -1.35 -16.21 -3.88
CA THR A 56 -1.92 -16.00 -5.21
C THR A 56 -1.42 -14.69 -5.81
N THR A 57 -1.47 -14.58 -7.14
CA THR A 57 -1.13 -13.35 -7.87
C THR A 57 -1.90 -12.12 -7.36
N SER A 58 -3.18 -12.28 -6.98
CA SER A 58 -4.02 -11.19 -6.48
C SER A 58 -3.59 -10.73 -5.08
N GLN A 59 -3.20 -11.67 -4.20
CA GLN A 59 -2.67 -11.36 -2.88
C GLN A 59 -1.38 -10.53 -3.00
N ILE A 60 -0.44 -10.97 -3.85
CA ILE A 60 0.81 -10.23 -4.06
C ILE A 60 0.55 -8.85 -4.66
N LYS A 61 -0.31 -8.75 -5.68
CA LYS A 61 -0.67 -7.45 -6.27
C LYS A 61 -1.24 -6.49 -5.24
N ASN A 62 -2.16 -6.97 -4.40
CA ASN A 62 -2.76 -6.17 -3.34
C ASN A 62 -1.70 -5.72 -2.32
N CYS A 63 -0.82 -6.63 -1.89
CA CYS A 63 0.27 -6.30 -0.97
C CYS A 63 1.19 -5.20 -1.52
N LEU A 64 1.59 -5.31 -2.80
CA LEU A 64 2.43 -4.30 -3.44
C LEU A 64 1.73 -2.94 -3.53
N MET A 65 0.45 -2.92 -3.89
CA MET A 65 -0.34 -1.68 -3.95
C MET A 65 -0.46 -1.01 -2.58
N GLN A 66 -0.63 -1.79 -1.50
CA GLN A 66 -0.68 -1.28 -0.14
C GLN A 66 0.65 -0.67 0.33
N ASN A 67 1.76 -1.22 -0.14
CA ASN A 67 3.09 -0.66 0.08
C ASN A 67 3.41 0.55 -0.81
N GLY A 68 2.44 1.06 -1.57
CA GLY A 68 2.60 2.26 -2.40
C GLY A 68 3.21 2.00 -3.78
N PHE A 69 3.48 0.74 -4.13
CA PHE A 69 3.96 0.38 -5.46
C PHE A 69 2.85 0.49 -6.50
N ARG A 70 3.20 1.01 -7.66
CA ARG A 70 2.30 1.22 -8.80
C ARG A 70 2.85 0.53 -10.03
N ASN A 71 2.05 0.51 -11.10
CA ASN A 71 2.49 0.05 -12.42
C ASN A 71 3.16 -1.35 -12.39
N ILE A 72 2.55 -2.28 -11.66
CA ILE A 72 3.06 -3.63 -11.42
C ILE A 72 3.07 -4.40 -12.75
N LYS A 73 4.26 -4.77 -13.24
CA LYS A 73 4.50 -5.45 -14.51
C LYS A 73 5.33 -6.71 -14.31
N ARG A 74 5.14 -7.70 -15.18
CA ARG A 74 5.93 -8.95 -15.20
C ARG A 74 5.89 -9.72 -13.87
N LEU A 75 4.76 -9.64 -13.14
CA LEU A 75 4.56 -10.37 -11.90
C LEU A 75 4.53 -11.88 -12.19
N ARG A 76 5.50 -12.60 -11.65
CA ARG A 76 5.65 -14.05 -11.81
C ARG A 76 6.25 -14.70 -10.58
N LEU A 77 5.87 -15.94 -10.33
CA LEU A 77 6.54 -16.80 -9.36
C LEU A 77 7.71 -17.49 -10.05
N ASP A 78 8.91 -17.41 -9.49
CA ASP A 78 10.08 -18.11 -10.01
C ASP A 78 10.17 -19.56 -9.50
N ASP A 79 11.18 -20.29 -9.97
CA ASP A 79 11.48 -21.68 -9.62
C ASP A 79 11.87 -21.87 -8.15
N LYS A 80 12.26 -20.79 -7.46
CA LYS A 80 12.62 -20.78 -6.04
C LYS A 80 11.44 -20.43 -5.13
N GLY A 81 10.26 -20.21 -5.72
CA GLY A 81 9.06 -19.77 -5.00
C GLY A 81 9.12 -18.31 -4.55
N ILE A 82 9.89 -17.47 -5.25
CA ILE A 82 9.97 -16.04 -5.01
C ILE A 82 9.15 -15.32 -6.07
N TRP A 83 8.22 -14.47 -5.64
CA TRP A 83 7.50 -13.59 -6.55
C TRP A 83 8.42 -12.48 -7.01
N ARG A 84 8.59 -12.33 -8.31
CA ARG A 84 9.39 -11.26 -8.94
C ARG A 84 8.50 -10.35 -9.75
N THR A 85 8.71 -9.05 -9.65
CA THR A 85 7.95 -8.06 -10.42
C THR A 85 8.74 -6.79 -10.65
N LEU A 86 8.45 -6.11 -11.75
CA LEU A 86 8.84 -4.72 -11.97
C LEU A 86 7.72 -3.82 -11.44
N VAL A 87 8.05 -2.80 -10.68
CA VAL A 87 7.09 -1.82 -10.18
C VAL A 87 7.59 -0.40 -10.35
N GLU A 88 6.72 0.56 -10.13
CA GLU A 88 7.04 1.97 -10.05
C GLU A 88 6.81 2.47 -8.61
N PHE A 89 7.79 3.19 -8.07
CA PHE A 89 7.73 3.86 -6.77
C PHE A 89 8.48 5.18 -6.88
N GLU A 90 7.87 6.28 -6.45
CA GLU A 90 8.47 7.62 -6.52
C GLU A 90 9.03 7.97 -7.92
N LYS A 91 8.33 7.57 -8.99
CA LYS A 91 8.72 7.74 -10.40
C LYS A 91 9.97 6.97 -10.85
N CYS A 92 10.50 6.11 -9.99
CA CYS A 92 11.58 5.18 -10.30
C CYS A 92 11.01 3.78 -10.54
N HIS A 93 11.67 3.01 -11.39
CA HIS A 93 11.33 1.60 -11.59
C HIS A 93 12.23 0.69 -10.76
N PHE A 94 11.62 -0.21 -9.99
CA PHE A 94 12.32 -1.16 -9.13
C PHE A 94 11.96 -2.60 -9.48
N LEU A 95 12.96 -3.48 -9.40
CA LEU A 95 12.71 -4.91 -9.34
C LEU A 95 12.47 -5.29 -7.89
N ILE A 96 11.33 -5.90 -7.63
CA ILE A 96 10.95 -6.35 -6.30
C ILE A 96 10.88 -7.87 -6.28
N SER A 97 11.37 -8.43 -5.19
CA SER A 97 11.17 -9.82 -4.80
C SER A 97 10.25 -9.89 -3.58
N VAL A 98 9.32 -10.84 -3.56
CA VAL A 98 8.50 -11.16 -2.39
C VAL A 98 8.66 -12.64 -2.08
N ASP A 99 9.13 -12.93 -0.87
CA ASP A 99 9.42 -14.30 -0.45
C ASP A 99 8.18 -15.05 0.08
N TYR A 100 8.37 -16.32 0.47
CA TYR A 100 7.29 -17.16 0.99
C TYR A 100 6.69 -16.66 2.32
N SER A 101 7.41 -15.80 3.06
CA SER A 101 6.93 -15.18 4.30
C SER A 101 6.15 -13.89 4.05
N GLY A 102 6.12 -13.41 2.79
CA GLY A 102 5.52 -12.14 2.42
C GLY A 102 6.44 -10.95 2.69
N ALA A 103 7.74 -11.18 2.93
CA ALA A 103 8.71 -10.11 3.04
C ALA A 103 9.03 -9.55 1.65
N VAL A 104 8.96 -8.23 1.52
CA VAL A 104 9.19 -7.50 0.27
C VAL A 104 10.62 -6.97 0.28
N SER A 105 11.45 -7.40 -0.68
CA SER A 105 12.80 -6.88 -0.88
C SER A 105 12.90 -6.08 -2.17
N ILE A 106 13.42 -4.86 -2.06
CA ILE A 106 13.68 -4.00 -3.21
C ILE A 106 15.11 -4.29 -3.68
N GLN A 107 15.26 -4.80 -4.90
CA GLN A 107 16.57 -4.94 -5.53
C GLN A 107 16.89 -3.67 -6.31
N ASN A 108 17.95 -3.00 -5.90
CA ASN A 108 18.46 -1.85 -6.63
C ASN A 108 19.89 -2.10 -7.10
N GLU A 109 20.04 -2.62 -8.32
CA GLU A 109 21.33 -2.59 -9.03
C GLU A 109 21.53 -1.29 -9.82
N ARG A 110 20.50 -0.42 -9.90
CA ARG A 110 20.50 0.69 -10.84
C ARG A 110 20.78 2.03 -10.16
N ARG A 111 21.84 2.67 -10.66
CA ARG A 111 22.30 4.00 -10.24
C ARG A 111 21.14 5.00 -10.33
N LYS A 112 21.21 6.06 -9.52
CA LYS A 112 20.27 7.21 -9.37
C LYS A 112 19.73 7.88 -10.67
N HIS A 113 20.05 7.38 -11.85
CA HIS A 113 19.72 7.95 -13.17
C HIS A 113 18.43 7.38 -13.82
N ASP A 114 17.79 6.36 -13.22
CA ASP A 114 16.57 5.74 -13.76
C ASP A 114 15.26 6.29 -13.15
N CYS A 115 15.38 7.33 -12.32
CA CYS A 115 14.25 8.09 -11.79
C CYS A 115 14.01 9.31 -12.67
N PHE A 116 12.84 9.38 -13.33
CA PHE A 116 12.45 10.50 -14.19
C PHE A 116 11.82 11.65 -13.40
#